data_AF-A0A932KK42-F1
#
_entry.id   AF-A0A932KK42-F1
#
_cell.length_a   1.000
_cell.length_b   1.000
_cell.length_c   1.000
_cell.angle_alpha   90.00
_cell.angle_beta   90.00
_cell.angle_gamma   90.00
#
_symmetry.space_group_name_H-M   'P 1'
#
loop_
_entity.id
_entity.type
_entity.pdbx_description
1 polymer ?
#
loop_
_entity_poly.entity_id
_entity_poly.type
_entity_poly.pdbx_seq_one_letter_code
_entity_poly.pdbx_strand_id
1 'polypeptide(L)'
;MNLNRRDFLNLTAAAATGPGLRLIELTRARSPEEAASSLNRWGLLIDVNQCVDGCTACVEACFVENGVHGHGRPATDAQWIRKVTIKDKQVGRTLRHPLILLGVLTNLGELHP
;
A
#
# COMPACT_ATOMS: atom_id res chain seq x y z
N MET A 1 -3.55 34.90 19.75
CA MET A 1 -3.67 33.61 20.46
C MET A 1 -3.07 32.54 19.56
N ASN A 2 -2.11 31.77 20.07
CA ASN A 2 -1.38 30.78 19.26
C ASN A 2 -2.01 29.40 19.54
N LEU A 3 -2.83 28.90 18.63
CA LEU A 3 -3.56 27.64 18.80
C LEU A 3 -2.62 26.47 18.47
N ASN A 4 -2.43 25.55 19.41
CA ASN A 4 -1.67 24.32 19.16
C ASN A 4 -2.49 23.40 18.24
N ARG A 5 -1.80 22.56 17.45
CA ARG A 5 -2.40 21.51 16.60
C ARG A 5 -3.42 20.66 17.37
N ARG A 6 -3.17 20.36 18.64
CA ARG A 6 -4.10 19.59 19.49
C ARG A 6 -5.36 20.38 19.84
N ASP A 7 -5.23 21.69 20.08
CA ASP A 7 -6.36 22.57 20.40
C ASP A 7 -7.24 22.78 19.17
N PHE A 8 -6.64 22.87 17.98
CA PHE A 8 -7.37 22.93 16.70
C PHE A 8 -8.19 21.65 16.44
N LEU A 9 -7.61 20.47 16.66
CA LEU A 9 -8.30 19.19 16.49
C LEU A 9 -9.48 19.03 17.47
N ASN A 10 -9.29 19.46 18.73
CA ASN A 10 -10.36 19.47 19.72
C ASN A 10 -11.48 20.45 19.36
N LEU A 11 -11.15 21.62 18.82
CA LEU A 11 -12.13 22.62 18.39
C LEU A 11 -12.98 22.11 17.20
N THR A 12 -12.39 21.35 16.28
CA THR A 12 -13.13 20.75 15.16
C THR A 12 -14.06 19.60 15.57
N ALA A 13 -13.76 18.88 16.66
CA ALA A 13 -14.63 17.83 17.18
C ALA A 13 -15.93 18.38 17.80
N ALA A 14 -15.90 19.62 18.30
CA ALA A 14 -17.06 20.26 18.92
C ALA A 14 -18.02 20.96 17.93
N ALA A 15 -17.63 21.15 16.67
CA ALA A 15 -18.35 21.99 15.71
C ALA A 15 -19.26 21.24 14.70
N ALA A 16 -19.39 19.91 14.80
CA ALA A 16 -20.10 19.11 13.79
C ALA A 16 -21.51 18.65 14.22
N THR A 17 -22.22 19.45 15.02
CA THR A 17 -23.61 19.19 15.44
C THR A 17 -24.58 20.19 14.82
N GLY A 18 -24.51 20.36 13.50
CA GLY A 18 -25.49 21.11 12.71
C GLY A 18 -26.02 20.26 11.54
N PRO A 19 -27.34 20.24 11.26
CA PRO A 19 -27.87 19.54 10.10
C PRO A 19 -27.40 20.26 8.83
N GLY A 20 -26.41 19.69 8.13
CA GLY A 20 -25.91 20.24 6.86
C GLY A 20 -24.40 20.22 6.67
N LEU A 21 -23.60 19.89 7.69
CA LEU A 21 -22.14 19.81 7.56
C LEU A 21 -21.63 18.42 7.92
N ARG A 22 -21.63 17.49 6.95
CA ARG A 22 -20.88 16.23 7.07
C ARG A 22 -19.45 16.48 6.63
N LEU A 23 -18.55 16.81 7.57
CA LEU A 23 -17.20 17.20 7.21
C LEU A 23 -16.30 16.04 6.78
N ILE A 24 -16.54 14.81 7.21
CA ILE A 24 -15.88 13.60 6.67
C ILE A 24 -16.85 12.45 6.87
N GLU A 25 -17.23 11.78 5.80
CA GLU A 25 -17.78 10.43 5.91
C GLU A 25 -16.60 9.53 6.27
N LEU A 26 -16.41 9.29 7.57
CA LEU A 26 -15.49 8.28 8.04
C LEU A 26 -16.06 6.95 7.55
N THR A 27 -15.55 6.47 6.42
CA THR A 27 -15.75 5.09 5.99
C THR A 27 -15.43 4.23 7.20
N ARG A 28 -16.42 3.45 7.67
CA ARG A 28 -16.21 2.46 8.72
C ARG A 28 -15.29 1.40 8.14
N ALA A 29 -13.98 1.59 8.31
CA ALA A 29 -13.03 0.51 8.17
C ALA A 29 -13.48 -0.59 9.13
N ARG A 30 -13.54 -1.83 8.64
CA ARG A 30 -13.79 -3.00 9.48
C ARG A 30 -12.77 -3.04 10.61
N SER A 31 -13.16 -3.57 11.76
CA SER A 31 -12.19 -3.69 12.85
C SER A 31 -11.06 -4.63 12.40
N PRO A 32 -9.79 -4.42 12.81
CA PRO A 32 -8.68 -5.29 12.41
C PRO A 32 -8.90 -6.78 12.78
N GLU A 33 -9.75 -7.03 13.78
CA GLU A 33 -10.12 -8.35 14.27
C GLU A 33 -11.27 -8.99 13.47
N GLU A 34 -11.99 -8.20 12.68
CA GLU A 34 -13.08 -8.68 11.84
C GLU A 34 -12.53 -9.33 10.57
N ALA A 35 -12.72 -10.65 10.46
CA ALA A 35 -12.22 -11.41 9.32
C ALA A 35 -12.78 -10.87 7.99
N ALA A 36 -11.92 -10.83 6.96
CA ALA A 36 -12.36 -10.54 5.60
C ALA A 36 -13.45 -11.54 5.18
N SER A 37 -14.50 -11.04 4.51
CA SER A 37 -15.56 -11.89 3.97
C SER A 37 -14.98 -12.95 3.03
N SER A 38 -15.49 -14.18 3.11
CA SER A 38 -15.12 -15.25 2.18
C SER A 38 -15.66 -15.04 0.77
N LEU A 39 -16.54 -14.05 0.57
CA LEU A 39 -17.16 -13.75 -0.73
C LEU A 39 -16.13 -13.35 -1.78
N ASN A 40 -15.12 -12.55 -1.41
CA ASN A 40 -14.10 -12.05 -2.33
C ASN A 40 -12.69 -12.36 -1.79
N ARG A 41 -11.93 -13.21 -2.50
CA ARG A 41 -10.54 -13.53 -2.19
C ARG A 41 -9.62 -13.09 -3.31
N TRP A 42 -8.83 -12.07 -3.05
CA TRP A 42 -7.85 -11.55 -4.00
C TRP A 42 -6.51 -12.27 -3.83
N GLY A 43 -5.94 -12.72 -4.95
CA GLY A 43 -4.62 -13.33 -5.00
C GLY A 43 -3.88 -12.87 -6.24
N LEU A 44 -2.56 -12.72 -6.12
CA LEU A 44 -1.68 -12.34 -7.23
C LEU A 44 -0.65 -13.46 -7.43
N LEU A 45 -0.72 -14.14 -8.57
CA LEU A 45 0.26 -15.13 -8.98
C LEU A 45 1.29 -14.48 -9.89
N ILE A 46 2.57 -14.68 -9.60
CA ILE A 46 3.68 -14.16 -10.40
C ILE A 46 4.54 -15.33 -10.86
N ASP A 47 4.63 -15.55 -12.17
CA ASP A 47 5.58 -16.49 -12.74
C ASP A 47 6.98 -15.88 -12.81
N VAL A 48 7.81 -16.29 -11.86
CA VAL A 48 9.18 -15.79 -11.68
C VAL A 48 10.14 -16.26 -12.77
N ASN A 49 9.78 -17.28 -13.55
CA ASN A 49 10.61 -17.72 -14.68
C ASN A 49 10.58 -16.71 -15.83
N GLN A 50 9.52 -15.90 -15.92
CA GLN A 50 9.38 -14.83 -16.91
C GLN A 50 10.00 -13.50 -16.45
N CYS A 51 10.42 -13.41 -15.19
CA CYS A 51 11.11 -12.23 -14.68
C CYS A 51 12.54 -12.18 -15.25
N VAL A 52 12.77 -11.25 -16.19
CA VAL A 52 14.10 -11.01 -16.79
C VAL A 52 14.97 -10.09 -15.92
N ASP A 53 16.28 -10.16 -16.15
CA ASP A 53 17.23 -9.29 -15.48
C ASP A 53 17.04 -7.83 -15.89
N GLY A 54 17.31 -6.89 -14.99
CA GLY A 54 17.16 -5.45 -15.26
C GLY A 54 15.73 -4.91 -15.39
N CYS A 55 14.70 -5.74 -15.62
CA CYS A 55 13.32 -5.26 -15.75
C CYS A 55 12.77 -4.63 -14.45
N THR A 56 12.28 -3.40 -14.53
CA THR A 56 11.71 -2.61 -13.42
C THR A 56 10.23 -2.28 -13.59
N ALA A 57 9.61 -2.76 -14.67
CA ALA A 57 8.24 -2.39 -15.05
C ALA A 57 7.20 -2.60 -13.95
N CYS A 58 7.30 -3.68 -13.17
CA CYS A 58 6.38 -3.93 -12.04
C CYS A 58 6.55 -2.92 -10.89
N VAL A 59 7.76 -2.41 -10.68
CA VAL A 59 8.05 -1.37 -9.68
C VAL A 59 7.54 -0.02 -10.17
N GLU A 60 7.84 0.33 -11.42
CA GLU A 60 7.38 1.55 -12.07
C GLU A 60 5.86 1.64 -12.10
N ALA A 61 5.19 0.57 -12.53
CA ALA A 61 3.73 0.49 -12.51
C ALA A 61 3.17 0.70 -11.11
N CYS A 62 3.72 0.02 -10.09
CA CYS A 62 3.29 0.23 -8.70
C CYS A 62 3.39 1.70 -8.28
N PHE A 63 4.46 2.39 -8.66
CA PHE A 63 4.70 3.78 -8.28
C PHE A 63 3.75 4.73 -8.99
N VAL A 64 3.51 4.51 -10.28
CA VAL A 64 2.54 5.29 -11.08
C VAL A 64 1.14 5.12 -10.51
N GLU A 65 0.67 3.89 -10.36
CA GLU A 65 -0.71 3.61 -9.94
C GLU A 65 -1.01 4.04 -8.50
N ASN A 66 0.00 4.04 -7.63
CA ASN A 66 -0.18 4.38 -6.21
C ASN A 66 0.40 5.75 -5.82
N GLY A 67 0.87 6.56 -6.77
CA GLY A 67 1.46 7.87 -6.49
C GLY A 67 2.68 7.80 -5.56
N VAL A 68 3.47 6.74 -5.63
CA VAL A 68 4.69 6.61 -4.81
C VAL A 68 5.81 7.39 -5.49
N HIS A 69 6.30 8.42 -4.80
CA HIS A 69 7.39 9.25 -5.30
C HIS A 69 8.71 8.93 -4.58
N GLY A 70 9.75 8.71 -5.37
CA GLY A 70 11.12 8.60 -4.86
C GLY A 70 11.75 9.97 -4.65
N HIS A 71 12.76 10.04 -3.78
CA HIS A 71 13.56 11.24 -3.53
C HIS A 71 15.05 11.01 -3.83
N GLY A 72 15.37 9.96 -4.60
CA GLY A 72 16.75 9.59 -4.93
C GLY A 72 17.52 8.98 -3.76
N ARG A 73 16.81 8.44 -2.75
CA ARG A 73 17.41 7.83 -1.55
C ARG A 73 17.10 6.34 -1.53
N PRO A 74 17.82 5.52 -2.29
CA PRO A 74 17.45 4.10 -2.49
C PRO A 74 17.39 3.27 -1.20
N ALA A 75 18.11 3.68 -0.15
CA ALA A 75 18.09 2.99 1.15
C ALA A 75 16.84 3.28 1.98
N THR A 76 16.19 4.43 1.78
CA THR A 76 15.12 4.92 2.66
C THR A 76 13.83 5.32 1.94
N ASP A 77 13.86 5.48 0.61
CA ASP A 77 12.67 5.73 -0.18
C ASP A 77 11.68 4.57 -0.03
N ALA A 78 10.40 4.91 0.02
CA ALA A 78 9.33 3.93 0.11
C ALA A 78 9.39 3.00 -1.12
N GLN A 79 9.32 1.69 -0.87
CA GLN A 79 9.36 0.67 -1.91
C GLN A 79 8.32 -0.37 -1.57
N TRP A 80 7.15 -0.25 -2.18
CA TRP A 80 6.01 -1.11 -1.87
C TRP A 80 6.10 -2.48 -2.54
N ILE A 81 6.81 -2.56 -3.67
CA ILE A 81 7.25 -3.78 -4.33
C ILE A 81 8.77 -3.70 -4.57
N ARG A 82 9.49 -4.81 -4.37
CA ARG A 82 10.94 -4.90 -4.61
C ARG A 82 11.27 -6.15 -5.40
N LYS A 83 12.07 -6.04 -6.47
CA LYS A 83 12.63 -7.22 -7.15
C LYS A 83 13.91 -7.65 -6.45
N VAL A 84 13.94 -8.89 -5.96
CA VAL A 84 15.13 -9.49 -5.35
C VAL A 84 15.67 -10.64 -6.19
N THR A 85 16.99 -10.79 -6.17
CA THR A 85 17.67 -11.93 -6.78
C THR A 85 18.07 -12.88 -5.68
N ILE A 86 17.54 -14.11 -5.74
CA ILE A 86 17.80 -15.18 -4.79
C ILE A 86 18.70 -16.19 -5.49
N LYS A 87 19.83 -16.52 -4.86
CA LYS A 87 20.71 -17.60 -5.31
C LYS A 87 20.59 -18.76 -4.35
N ASP A 88 20.13 -19.90 -4.85
CA ASP A 88 20.16 -21.15 -4.13
C ASP A 88 21.61 -21.62 -3.98
N LYS A 89 22.04 -21.85 -2.74
CA LYS A 89 23.43 -22.24 -2.43
C LYS A 89 23.70 -23.73 -2.63
N GLN A 90 22.67 -24.57 -2.62
CA GLN A 90 22.77 -26.02 -2.77
C GLN A 90 22.85 -26.42 -4.25
N VAL A 91 21.94 -25.86 -5.07
CA VAL A 91 21.84 -26.22 -6.50
C VAL A 91 22.36 -25.12 -7.45
N GLY A 92 22.76 -23.95 -6.93
CA GLY A 92 23.33 -22.86 -7.74
C GLY A 92 22.30 -22.09 -8.59
N ARG A 93 21.02 -22.45 -8.54
CA ARG A 93 19.93 -21.81 -9.29
C ARG A 93 19.70 -20.38 -8.81
N THR A 94 19.63 -19.44 -9.74
CA THR A 94 19.31 -18.03 -9.47
C THR A 94 17.89 -17.72 -9.93
N LEU A 95 17.08 -17.16 -9.04
CA LEU A 95 15.71 -16.74 -9.31
C LEU A 95 15.49 -15.28 -8.98
N ARG A 96 14.63 -14.62 -9.74
CA ARG A 96 14.25 -13.23 -9.53
C ARG A 96 12.81 -13.18 -9.08
N HIS A 97 12.58 -12.71 -7.86
CA HIS A 97 11.26 -12.68 -7.24
C HIS A 97 10.90 -11.26 -6.85
N PRO A 98 9.70 -10.77 -7.20
CA PRO A 98 9.15 -9.62 -6.53
C PRO A 98 8.69 -9.98 -5.12
N LEU A 99 9.08 -9.15 -4.16
CA LEU A 99 8.53 -9.11 -2.81
C LEU A 99 7.58 -7.94 -2.72
N ILE A 100 6.38 -8.19 -2.21
CA ILE A 100 5.31 -7.20 -2.10
C ILE A 100 5.08 -6.92 -0.61
N LEU A 101 5.04 -5.64 -0.23
CA LEU A 101 4.65 -5.24 1.11
C LEU A 101 3.12 -5.25 1.25
N LEU A 102 2.64 -5.65 2.42
CA LEU A 102 1.22 -5.93 2.68
C LEU A 102 0.27 -4.78 2.29
N GLY A 103 0.72 -3.53 2.36
CA GLY A 103 -0.10 -2.34 2.00
C GLY A 103 -0.44 -2.19 0.52
N VAL A 104 0.25 -2.88 -0.40
CA VAL A 104 -0.12 -2.87 -1.84
C VAL A 104 -1.40 -3.66 -2.09
N LEU A 105 -1.56 -4.78 -1.37
CA LEU A 105 -2.67 -5.69 -1.61
C LEU A 105 -4.01 -5.14 -1.12
N THR A 106 -3.99 -4.25 -0.13
CA THR A 106 -5.20 -3.62 0.40
C THR A 106 -5.78 -2.59 -0.56
N ASN A 107 -4.94 -1.80 -1.26
CA ASN A 107 -5.41 -0.82 -2.26
C ASN A 107 -6.03 -1.49 -3.50
N LEU A 108 -5.54 -2.67 -3.90
CA LEU A 108 -6.15 -3.44 -4.99
C LEU A 108 -7.61 -3.84 -4.68
N GLY A 109 -7.97 -3.99 -3.40
CA GLY A 109 -9.34 -4.30 -2.98
C GLY A 109 -10.31 -3.12 -3.04
N GLU A 110 -9.81 -1.89 -3.17
CA GLU A 110 -10.63 -0.66 -3.25
C GLU A 110 -10.89 -0.20 -4.69
N LEU A 111 -10.06 -0.66 -5.65
CA LEU A 111 -10.11 -0.22 -7.06
C LEU A 111 -11.18 -0.93 -7.91
N HIS A 112 -11.83 -1.96 -7.40
CA HIS A 112 -12.93 -2.63 -8.08
C HIS A 112 -14.16 -2.75 -7.15
N PRO A 113 -15.29 -2.08 -7.48
CA PRO A 113 -16.56 -2.28 -6.77
C PRO A 113 -17.10 -3.70 -6.93
#